data_AF-A0A235J4Q1-F1
#
_entry.id   AF-A0A235J4Q1-F1
#
_cell.length_a   1.000
_cell.length_b   1.000
_cell.length_c   1.000
_cell.angle_alpha   90.00
_cell.angle_beta   90.00
_cell.angle_gamma   90.00
#
_symmetry.space_group_name_H-M   'P 1'
#
loop_
_entity.id
_entity.type
_entity.pdbx_description
1 polymer ?
#
loop_
_entity_poly.entity_id
_entity_poly.type
_entity_poly.pdbx_seq_one_letter_code
_entity_poly.pdbx_strand_id
1 'polypeptide(L)' 'MKDEDINLSDCSEVTPEMFASGVVRRGLKFNPKKVQVTLRIDSDVLEWFKARGSGYQTQMNALLRAYMEAHQ' A
#
# COMPACT_ATOMS: atom_id res chain seq x y z
N MET A 1 -24.74 23.16 -4.23
CA MET A 1 -24.40 22.76 -2.87
C MET A 1 -23.53 23.84 -2.29
N LYS A 2 -23.96 24.45 -1.19
CA LYS A 2 -23.20 25.43 -0.44
C LYS A 2 -22.49 24.73 0.72
N ASP A 3 -21.51 25.40 1.29
CA ASP A 3 -20.75 24.91 2.45
C ASP A 3 -21.68 24.59 3.64
N GLU A 4 -22.73 25.40 3.80
CA GLU A 4 -23.81 25.26 4.80
C GLU A 4 -24.61 23.95 4.67
N ASP A 5 -24.59 23.31 3.49
CA ASP A 5 -25.32 22.07 3.23
C ASP A 5 -24.51 20.81 3.63
N ILE A 6 -23.28 20.96 4.15
CA ILE A 6 -22.39 19.85 4.51
C ILE A 6 -22.73 19.34 5.92
N ASN A 7 -23.12 18.07 6.02
CA ASN A 7 -23.38 17.42 7.31
C ASN A 7 -22.08 16.94 7.97
N LEU A 8 -21.81 17.45 9.17
CA LEU A 8 -20.61 17.20 9.97
C LEU A 8 -20.86 16.30 11.19
N SER A 9 -22.02 15.61 11.25
CA SER A 9 -22.38 14.77 12.40
C SER A 9 -21.37 13.66 12.71
N ASP A 10 -20.64 13.20 11.69
CA ASP A 10 -19.67 12.09 11.78
C ASP A 10 -18.20 12.57 11.80
N CYS A 11 -17.97 13.86 11.50
CA CYS A 11 -16.63 14.44 11.50
C CYS A 11 -16.69 15.91 11.94
N SER A 12 -16.13 16.17 13.12
CA SER A 12 -16.00 17.55 13.61
C SER A 12 -15.04 18.34 12.72
N GLU A 13 -15.33 19.63 12.53
CA GLU A 13 -14.42 20.53 11.84
C GLU A 13 -13.07 20.64 12.57
N VAL A 14 -12.00 20.68 11.79
CA VAL A 14 -10.65 20.88 12.33
C VAL A 14 -10.50 22.35 12.68
N THR A 15 -10.41 22.66 13.97
CA THR A 15 -10.13 24.02 14.41
C THR A 15 -8.67 24.39 14.12
N PRO A 16 -8.34 25.70 14.02
CA PRO A 16 -6.95 26.14 13.85
C PRO A 16 -6.01 25.64 14.95
N GLU A 17 -6.50 25.51 16.18
CA GLU A 17 -5.76 24.98 17.32
C GLU A 17 -5.47 23.47 17.16
N MET A 18 -6.47 22.71 16.72
CA MET A 18 -6.29 21.28 16.39
C MET A 18 -5.27 21.10 15.28
N PHE A 19 -5.34 21.93 14.23
CA PHE A 19 -4.39 21.90 13.13
C PHE A 19 -2.95 22.24 13.58
N ALA A 20 -2.78 23.25 14.43
CA ALA A 20 -1.49 23.65 14.99
C ALA A 20 -0.84 22.54 15.85
N SER A 21 -1.66 21.73 16.53
CA SER A 21 -1.21 20.58 17.34
C SER A 21 -1.03 19.29 16.53
N GLY A 22 -1.31 19.32 15.22
CA GLY A 22 -1.26 18.16 14.34
C GLY A 22 0.13 17.56 14.21
N VAL A 23 0.26 16.24 14.43
CA VAL A 23 1.51 15.51 14.20
C VAL A 23 1.68 15.22 12.72
N VAL A 24 2.53 15.99 12.04
CA VAL A 24 2.92 15.71 10.65
C VAL A 24 3.87 14.52 10.61
N ARG A 25 3.42 13.39 10.07
CA ARG A 25 4.29 12.25 9.76
C ARG A 25 5.23 12.59 8.60
N ARG A 26 6.37 13.21 8.93
CA ARG A 26 7.46 13.45 7.96
C ARG A 26 8.24 12.15 7.72
N GLY A 27 8.64 11.89 6.48
CA GLY A 27 9.49 10.75 6.13
C GLY A 27 8.76 9.43 5.88
N LEU A 28 7.46 9.46 5.54
CA LEU A 28 6.80 8.28 4.99
C LEU A 28 7.56 7.83 3.74
N LYS A 29 8.19 6.65 3.83
CA LYS A 29 8.88 6.05 2.67
C LYS A 29 7.84 5.79 1.60
N PHE A 30 7.95 6.50 0.48
CA PHE A 30 7.11 6.27 -0.67
C PHE A 30 7.55 4.94 -1.30
N ASN A 31 6.79 3.87 -1.05
CA ASN A 31 7.02 2.62 -1.75
C ASN A 31 6.69 2.83 -3.23
N PRO A 32 7.61 2.54 -4.17
CA PRO A 32 7.32 2.65 -5.58
C PRO A 32 6.07 1.82 -5.91
N LYS A 33 5.20 2.40 -6.75
CA LYS A 33 3.94 1.75 -7.12
C LYS A 33 4.23 0.41 -7.79
N LYS A 34 3.52 -0.63 -7.37
CA LYS A 34 3.54 -1.93 -8.05
C LYS A 34 2.90 -1.76 -9.43
N VAL A 35 3.53 -2.30 -10.46
CA VAL A 35 2.99 -2.31 -11.83
C VAL A 35 2.37 -3.67 -12.10
N GLN A 36 1.14 -3.69 -12.60
CA GLN A 36 0.49 -4.91 -13.06
C GLN A 36 1.06 -5.31 -14.41
N VAL A 37 1.60 -6.54 -14.48
CA VAL A 37 2.17 -7.11 -15.71
C VAL A 37 1.60 -8.50 -15.93
N THR A 38 1.51 -8.93 -17.20
CA THR A 38 1.15 -10.30 -17.57
C THR A 38 2.43 -11.11 -17.77
N LEU A 39 2.70 -12.05 -16.85
CA LEU A 39 3.88 -12.94 -16.89
C LEU A 39 3.41 -14.40 -16.87
N ARG A 40 4.10 -15.26 -17.62
CA ARG A 40 3.91 -16.72 -17.53
C ARG A 40 4.81 -17.27 -16.44
N ILE A 41 4.24 -18.12 -15.58
CA ILE A 41 4.91 -18.78 -14.46
C ILE A 41 4.52 -20.25 -14.53
N ASP A 42 5.48 -21.14 -14.25
CA ASP A 42 5.22 -22.58 -14.22
C ASP A 42 4.13 -22.91 -13.18
N SER A 43 3.29 -23.89 -13.53
CA SER A 43 2.08 -24.19 -12.75
C SER A 43 2.40 -24.69 -11.34
N ASP A 44 3.41 -25.53 -11.22
CA ASP A 44 3.88 -26.10 -9.95
C ASP A 44 4.45 -25.02 -9.02
N VAL A 45 5.21 -24.06 -9.57
CA VAL A 45 5.72 -22.91 -8.82
C VAL A 45 4.57 -22.07 -8.29
N LEU A 46 3.57 -21.77 -9.13
CA LEU A 46 2.41 -20.99 -8.73
C LEU A 46 1.57 -21.71 -7.66
N GLU A 47 1.34 -23.02 -7.81
CA GLU A 47 0.62 -23.83 -6.84
C GLU A 47 1.33 -23.87 -5.48
N TRP A 48 2.65 -24.05 -5.49
CA TRP A 48 3.46 -24.05 -4.27
C TRP A 48 3.35 -22.74 -3.50
N PHE A 49 3.38 -21.60 -4.19
CA PHE A 49 3.19 -20.29 -3.57
C PHE A 49 1.76 -20.12 -3.03
N LYS A 50 0.74 -20.53 -3.81
CA LYS A 50 -0.67 -20.45 -3.38
C LYS A 50 -0.95 -21.30 -2.15
N ALA A 51 -0.33 -22.47 -2.01
CA ALA A 51 -0.48 -23.37 -0.86
C ALA A 51 -0.06 -22.72 0.47
N ARG A 52 0.76 -21.64 0.43
CA ARG A 52 1.22 -20.89 1.59
C ARG A 52 0.26 -19.79 2.06
N GLY A 53 -0.88 -19.62 1.37
CA GLY A 53 -1.97 -18.74 1.78
C GLY A 53 -2.10 -17.45 0.97
N SER A 54 -2.95 -16.53 1.46
CA SER A 54 -3.40 -15.33 0.74
C SER A 54 -2.29 -14.32 0.41
N GLY A 55 -1.11 -14.45 1.03
CA GLY A 55 0.05 -13.58 0.81
C GLY A 55 0.95 -13.99 -0.36
N TYR A 56 0.59 -15.00 -1.16
CA TYR A 56 1.49 -15.61 -2.15
C TYR A 56 2.08 -14.61 -3.16
N GLN A 57 1.30 -13.66 -3.68
CA GLN A 57 1.80 -12.64 -4.61
C GLN A 57 2.83 -11.71 -3.96
N THR A 58 2.63 -11.38 -2.69
CA THR A 58 3.57 -10.57 -1.90
C THR A 58 4.88 -11.32 -1.68
N GLN A 59 4.82 -12.63 -1.38
CA GLN A 59 6.01 -13.48 -1.25
C GLN A 59 6.78 -13.59 -2.57
N MET A 60 6.09 -13.81 -3.69
CA MET A 60 6.72 -13.85 -5.02
C MET A 60 7.41 -12.53 -5.34
N ASN A 61 6.76 -11.40 -5.10
CA ASN A 61 7.36 -10.09 -5.31
C ASN A 61 8.56 -9.82 -4.38
N ALA A 62 8.52 -10.30 -3.13
CA ALA A 62 9.64 -10.19 -2.21
C ALA A 62 10.85 -11.01 -2.67
N LEU A 63 10.64 -12.22 -3.19
CA LEU A 63 11.70 -13.05 -3.77
C LEU A 63 12.34 -12.38 -4.98
N LEU A 64 11.53 -11.85 -5.91
CA LEU A 64 12.03 -11.13 -7.08
C LEU A 64 12.87 -9.90 -6.69
N ARG A 65 12.44 -9.17 -5.66
CA ARG A 65 13.20 -8.03 -5.11
C ARG A 65 14.52 -8.46 -4.49
N ALA A 66 14.52 -9.51 -3.67
CA ALA A 66 15.74 -10.02 -3.06
C ALA A 66 16.74 -10.51 -4.11
N TYR A 67 16.26 -11.18 -5.16
CA TYR A 67 17.10 -11.59 -6.29
C TYR A 67 17.71 -10.38 -7.01
N MET A 68 16.89 -9.36 -7.31
CA MET A 68 17.36 -8.11 -7.92
C MET A 68 18.45 -7.44 -7.07
N GLU A 69 18.21 -7.27 -5.77
CA GLU A 69 19.15 -6.61 -4.84
C GLU A 69 20.48 -7.37 -4.68
N ALA A 70 20.44 -8.72 -4.75
CA ALA A 70 21.64 -9.55 -4.66
C ALA A 70 22.50 -9.54 -5.94
N HIS A 71 21.94 -9.14 -7.08
CA HIS A 71 22.63 -9.11 -8.37
C HIS A 71 22.82 -7.68 -8.91
N GLN A 72 22.71 -6.69 -8.02
CA GLN A 72 22.86 -5.27 -8.35
C GLN A 72 24.26 -4.76 -8.04
#